data_AF-A0A4P6FC06-F1
#
_entry.id   AF-A0A4P6FC06-F1
#
_cell.length_a   1.000
_cell.length_b   1.000
_cell.length_c   1.000
_cell.angle_alpha   90.00
_cell.angle_beta   90.00
_cell.angle_gamma   90.00
#
_symmetry.space_group_name_H-M   'P 1'
#
loop_
_entity.id
_entity.type
_entity.pdbx_description
1 polymer ?
#
loop_
_entity_poly.entity_id
_entity_poly.type
_entity_poly.pdbx_seq_one_letter_code
_entity_poly.pdbx_strand_id
1 'polypeptide(L)'
;MTVRIAGRDVEVEVAPGVFSPGRVDLGTQVLLREVPTPPARGDLLDLGCGWGPLTLTLATESPEATVWAVDVSERALDLTRRNAERLGLGNVRACLPDDVPADVAFAAIWSNPPIRVGKDVLHGMLRHWLPRLAPTSADGEGAWLVVQKNLGSDSLARWIEAELDLPVERTNSAKGYRVLRVTR
;
A
#
# COMPACT_ATOMS: atom_id res chain seq x y z
N MET A 1 9.21 -18.26 5.63
CA MET A 1 10.25 -17.23 5.86
C MET A 1 9.77 -16.39 7.01
N THR A 2 10.59 -16.22 8.03
CA THR A 2 10.24 -15.38 9.17
C THR A 2 10.45 -13.89 8.84
N VAL A 3 9.43 -13.07 9.07
CA VAL A 3 9.49 -11.60 8.92
C VAL A 3 8.78 -10.92 10.10
N ARG A 4 9.14 -9.66 10.35
CA ARG A 4 8.46 -8.82 11.34
C ARG A 4 7.29 -8.07 10.69
N ILE A 5 6.06 -8.36 11.11
CA ILE A 5 4.82 -7.70 10.66
C ILE A 5 4.06 -7.21 11.90
N ALA A 6 3.60 -5.96 11.92
CA ALA A 6 2.84 -5.37 13.03
C ALA A 6 3.42 -5.70 14.43
N GLY A 7 4.75 -5.58 14.56
CA GLY A 7 5.45 -5.87 15.82
C GLY A 7 5.47 -7.36 16.24
N ARG A 8 5.29 -8.31 15.31
CA ARG A 8 5.36 -9.75 15.57
C ARG A 8 6.17 -10.48 14.52
N ASP A 9 6.88 -11.53 14.93
CA ASP A 9 7.57 -12.43 13.99
C ASP A 9 6.56 -13.44 13.47
N VAL A 10 6.41 -13.51 12.16
CA VAL A 10 5.42 -14.35 11.49
C VAL A 10 6.05 -15.13 10.35
N GLU A 11 5.53 -16.32 10.09
CA GLU A 11 5.91 -17.13 8.94
C GLU A 11 5.08 -16.75 7.72
N VAL A 12 5.78 -16.34 6.66
CA VAL A 12 5.18 -16.03 5.37
C VAL A 12 5.80 -16.86 4.26
N GLU A 13 5.01 -17.08 3.21
CA GLU A 13 5.43 -17.62 1.95
C GLU A 13 5.80 -16.49 0.98
N VAL A 14 6.92 -16.68 0.28
CA VAL A 14 7.38 -15.81 -0.80
C VAL A 14 7.80 -16.66 -1.99
N ALA A 15 7.70 -16.10 -3.20
CA ALA A 15 8.06 -16.83 -4.40
C ALA A 15 9.01 -16.02 -5.31
N PRO A 16 9.95 -16.68 -6.02
CA PRO A 16 10.84 -16.01 -6.96
C PRO A 16 10.06 -15.29 -8.06
N GLY A 17 10.33 -14.01 -8.30
CA GLY A 17 9.62 -13.19 -9.29
C GLY A 17 8.42 -12.40 -8.75
N VAL A 18 8.05 -12.60 -7.48
CA VAL A 18 7.20 -11.66 -6.72
C VAL A 18 8.15 -10.75 -5.91
N PHE A 19 7.84 -9.45 -5.86
CA PHE A 19 8.74 -8.40 -5.38
C PHE A 19 9.42 -8.72 -4.03
N SER A 20 10.75 -8.56 -3.97
CA SER A 20 11.63 -8.84 -2.82
C SER A 20 11.54 -10.26 -2.23
N PRO A 21 12.01 -11.30 -2.94
CA PRO A 21 12.10 -12.64 -2.36
C PRO A 21 13.17 -12.66 -1.25
N GLY A 22 12.78 -13.02 -0.02
CA GLY A 22 13.72 -13.26 1.08
C GLY A 22 13.83 -12.16 2.15
N ARG A 23 13.17 -11.01 1.99
CA ARG A 23 12.96 -10.00 3.06
C ARG A 23 11.90 -8.99 2.61
N VAL A 24 11.31 -8.26 3.54
CA VAL A 24 10.51 -7.06 3.21
C VAL A 24 11.40 -6.06 2.47
N ASP A 25 10.92 -5.48 1.37
CA ASP A 25 11.66 -4.46 0.62
C ASP A 25 12.00 -3.25 1.51
N LEU A 26 13.11 -2.59 1.23
CA LEU A 26 13.56 -1.47 2.04
C LEU A 26 12.58 -0.28 2.03
N GLY A 27 11.95 0.01 0.88
CA GLY A 27 10.93 1.04 0.77
C GLY A 27 9.72 0.68 1.62
N THR A 28 9.21 -0.54 1.49
CA THR A 28 8.11 -1.06 2.32
C THR A 28 8.44 -1.00 3.83
N GLN A 29 9.67 -1.35 4.23
CA GLN A 29 10.11 -1.21 5.64
C GLN A 29 10.17 0.24 6.12
N VAL A 30 10.50 1.18 5.23
CA VAL A 30 10.45 2.61 5.53
C VAL A 30 9.00 3.02 5.71
N LEU A 31 8.11 2.66 4.78
CA LEU A 31 6.69 2.99 4.89
C LEU A 31 6.11 2.53 6.23
N LEU A 32 6.23 1.23 6.54
CA LEU A 32 5.69 0.62 7.76
C LEU A 32 6.22 1.22 9.07
N ARG A 33 7.38 1.89 9.04
CA ARG A 33 7.96 2.53 10.22
C ARG A 33 7.44 3.94 10.44
N GLU A 34 7.12 4.64 9.35
CA GLU A 34 6.84 6.06 9.35
C GLU A 34 5.36 6.39 9.22
N VAL A 35 4.53 5.45 8.74
CA VAL A 35 3.08 5.64 8.69
C VAL A 35 2.47 5.56 10.10
N PRO A 36 1.43 6.37 10.39
CA PRO A 36 0.66 6.25 11.62
C PRO A 36 -0.15 4.94 11.64
N THR A 37 -0.72 4.63 12.80
CA THR A 37 -1.66 3.51 12.93
C THR A 37 -2.82 3.67 11.94
N PRO A 38 -3.15 2.62 11.16
CA PRO A 38 -4.22 2.69 10.18
C PRO A 38 -5.60 2.88 10.82
N PRO A 39 -6.60 3.37 10.06
CA PRO A 39 -7.98 3.51 10.55
C PRO A 39 -8.54 2.16 11.01
N ALA A 40 -9.13 2.11 12.20
CA ALA A 40 -9.59 0.85 12.80
C ALA A 40 -10.71 0.14 12.01
N ARG A 41 -11.47 0.89 11.19
CA ARG A 41 -12.64 0.41 10.43
C ARG A 41 -12.68 1.05 9.04
N GLY A 42 -13.56 0.53 8.19
CA GLY A 42 -13.75 0.98 6.81
C GLY A 42 -12.95 0.14 5.82
N ASP A 43 -12.82 0.64 4.59
CA ASP A 43 -12.05 -0.02 3.54
C ASP A 43 -10.63 0.55 3.48
N LEU A 44 -9.63 -0.32 3.53
CA LEU A 44 -8.21 0.00 3.43
C LEU A 44 -7.64 -0.67 2.18
N LEU A 45 -6.76 0.01 1.46
CA LEU A 45 -6.17 -0.52 0.21
C LEU A 45 -4.66 -0.70 0.36
N ASP A 46 -4.17 -1.89 0.00
CA ASP A 46 -2.77 -2.14 -0.35
C ASP A 46 -2.66 -2.22 -1.88
N LEU A 47 -2.08 -1.18 -2.49
CA LEU A 47 -1.97 -1.05 -3.93
C LEU A 47 -0.61 -1.55 -4.42
N GLY A 48 -0.63 -2.67 -5.15
CA GLY A 48 0.57 -3.42 -5.55
C GLY A 48 1.04 -4.34 -4.42
N CYS A 49 0.13 -5.18 -3.91
CA CYS A 49 0.32 -5.88 -2.64
C CYS A 49 1.50 -6.88 -2.63
N GLY A 50 1.92 -7.40 -3.79
CA GLY A 50 3.01 -8.38 -3.86
C GLY A 50 2.70 -9.64 -3.05
N TRP A 51 3.57 -10.03 -2.12
CA TRP A 51 3.29 -11.14 -1.20
C TRP A 51 2.50 -10.73 0.06
N GLY A 52 2.19 -9.44 0.20
CA GLY A 52 1.28 -8.89 1.21
C GLY A 52 1.88 -8.20 2.45
N PRO A 53 3.13 -7.68 2.51
CA PRO A 53 3.65 -7.11 3.76
C PRO A 53 2.81 -5.96 4.32
N LEU A 54 2.31 -5.07 3.46
CA LEU A 54 1.42 -3.97 3.85
C LEU A 54 0.02 -4.52 4.18
N THR A 55 -0.54 -5.37 3.31
CA THR A 55 -1.81 -6.07 3.53
C THR A 55 -1.88 -6.74 4.91
N LEU A 56 -0.89 -7.56 5.26
CA LEU A 56 -0.86 -8.29 6.53
C LEU A 56 -0.75 -7.33 7.71
N THR A 57 -0.04 -6.20 7.55
CA THR A 57 0.06 -5.18 8.61
C THR A 57 -1.29 -4.48 8.81
N LEU A 58 -1.89 -3.96 7.73
CA LEU A 58 -3.20 -3.32 7.75
C LEU A 58 -4.26 -4.23 8.38
N ALA A 59 -4.33 -5.49 7.95
CA ALA A 59 -5.32 -6.44 8.42
C ALA A 59 -5.12 -6.80 9.90
N THR A 60 -3.87 -6.84 10.36
CA THR A 60 -3.51 -7.14 11.74
C THR A 60 -3.82 -5.97 12.69
N GLU A 61 -3.55 -4.74 12.26
CA GLU A 61 -3.74 -3.53 13.07
C GLU A 61 -5.19 -3.00 13.02
N SER A 62 -5.96 -3.38 12.00
CA SER A 62 -7.35 -2.96 11.79
C SER A 62 -8.28 -4.16 11.58
N PRO A 63 -8.53 -4.99 12.62
CA PRO A 63 -9.32 -6.21 12.48
C PRO A 63 -10.80 -5.98 12.12
N GLU A 64 -11.32 -4.77 12.35
CA GLU A 64 -12.70 -4.37 11.97
C GLU A 64 -12.79 -3.71 10.59
N ALA A 65 -11.64 -3.48 9.93
CA ALA A 65 -11.59 -2.94 8.57
C ALA A 65 -11.58 -4.07 7.53
N THR A 66 -12.06 -3.78 6.33
CA THR A 66 -11.84 -4.63 5.15
C THR A 66 -10.57 -4.17 4.46
N VAL A 67 -9.60 -5.07 4.28
CA VAL A 67 -8.34 -4.78 3.59
C VAL A 67 -8.40 -5.33 2.18
N TRP A 68 -8.43 -4.44 1.20
CA TRP A 68 -8.34 -4.76 -0.21
C TRP A 68 -6.86 -4.84 -0.61
N ALA A 69 -6.43 -6.02 -1.02
CA ALA A 69 -5.08 -6.25 -1.53
C ALA A 69 -5.16 -6.36 -3.06
N VAL A 70 -4.62 -5.37 -3.76
CA VAL A 70 -4.74 -5.27 -5.22
C VAL A 70 -3.37 -5.45 -5.86
N ASP A 71 -3.29 -6.34 -6.85
CA ASP A 71 -2.12 -6.54 -7.68
C ASP A 71 -2.56 -7.03 -9.06
N VAL A 72 -1.76 -6.75 -10.09
CA VAL A 72 -2.01 -7.24 -11.46
C VAL A 72 -1.53 -8.67 -11.67
N SER A 73 -0.76 -9.21 -10.70
CA SER A 73 -0.21 -10.56 -10.74
C SER A 73 -1.06 -11.51 -9.90
N GLU A 74 -1.75 -12.43 -10.56
CA GLU A 74 -2.48 -13.53 -9.87
C GLU A 74 -1.60 -14.33 -8.90
N ARG A 75 -0.32 -14.47 -9.23
CA ARG A 75 0.66 -15.13 -8.37
C ARG A 75 0.93 -14.34 -7.08
N ALA A 76 0.94 -13.01 -7.16
CA ALA A 76 1.08 -12.14 -5.99
C ALA A 76 -0.18 -12.21 -5.12
N LEU A 77 -1.36 -12.16 -5.76
CA LEU A 77 -2.64 -12.30 -5.08
C LEU A 77 -2.75 -13.65 -4.35
N ASP A 78 -2.42 -14.76 -5.00
CA ASP A 78 -2.40 -16.09 -4.40
C ASP A 78 -1.46 -16.18 -3.17
N LEU A 79 -0.24 -15.62 -3.26
CA LEU A 79 0.65 -15.56 -2.10
C LEU A 79 0.07 -14.73 -0.95
N THR A 80 -0.54 -13.58 -1.27
CA THR A 80 -1.16 -12.70 -0.28
C THR A 80 -2.32 -13.42 0.41
N ARG A 81 -3.18 -14.14 -0.33
CA ARG A 81 -4.26 -14.96 0.24
C ARG A 81 -3.72 -16.02 1.20
N ARG A 82 -2.74 -16.81 0.75
CA ARG A 82 -2.14 -17.87 1.58
C ARG A 82 -1.46 -17.32 2.82
N ASN A 83 -0.80 -16.16 2.74
CA ASN A 83 -0.20 -15.51 3.90
C ASN A 83 -1.25 -14.97 4.88
N ALA A 84 -2.33 -14.37 4.37
CA ALA A 84 -3.44 -13.91 5.21
C ALA A 84 -4.12 -15.10 5.93
N GLU A 85 -4.40 -16.18 5.21
CA GLU A 85 -4.96 -17.42 5.76
C GLU A 85 -4.07 -18.03 6.85
N ARG A 86 -2.75 -18.12 6.63
CA ARG A 86 -1.78 -18.60 7.62
C ARG A 86 -1.81 -17.81 8.93
N LEU A 87 -2.15 -16.52 8.87
CA LEU A 87 -2.23 -15.64 10.03
C LEU A 87 -3.66 -15.47 10.57
N GLY A 88 -4.65 -16.14 9.99
CA GLY A 88 -6.05 -16.03 10.39
C GLY A 88 -6.69 -14.67 10.07
N LEU A 89 -6.16 -13.95 9.09
CA LEU A 89 -6.60 -12.61 8.71
C LEU A 89 -7.78 -12.68 7.73
N GLY A 90 -8.96 -13.01 8.26
CA GLY A 90 -10.20 -13.18 7.48
C GLY A 90 -10.79 -11.88 6.90
N ASN A 91 -10.20 -10.72 7.21
CA ASN A 91 -10.62 -9.41 6.72
C ASN A 91 -9.88 -8.97 5.43
N VAL A 92 -9.07 -9.84 4.83
CA VAL A 92 -8.34 -9.56 3.58
C VAL A 92 -9.13 -9.99 2.35
N ARG A 93 -9.21 -9.10 1.35
CA ARG A 93 -9.78 -9.34 0.02
C ARG A 93 -8.72 -9.11 -1.04
N ALA A 94 -8.03 -10.17 -1.45
CA ALA A 94 -7.04 -10.10 -2.52
C ALA A 94 -7.71 -10.30 -3.89
N CYS A 95 -7.59 -9.32 -4.79
CA CYS A 95 -8.31 -9.31 -6.07
C CYS A 95 -7.59 -8.50 -7.15
N LEU A 96 -7.99 -8.68 -8.41
CA LEU A 96 -7.49 -7.87 -9.51
C LEU A 96 -8.06 -6.44 -9.42
N PRO A 97 -7.41 -5.44 -10.04
CA PRO A 97 -7.90 -4.06 -10.03
C PRO A 97 -9.37 -3.90 -10.41
N ASP A 98 -9.82 -4.62 -11.44
CA ASP A 98 -11.17 -4.53 -12.00
C ASP A 98 -12.24 -5.20 -11.12
N ASP A 99 -11.85 -6.02 -10.14
CA ASP A 99 -12.77 -6.70 -9.23
C ASP A 99 -13.18 -5.84 -8.04
N VAL A 100 -12.50 -4.69 -7.81
CA VAL A 100 -12.86 -3.78 -6.72
C VAL A 100 -14.10 -2.99 -7.12
N PRO A 101 -15.23 -3.08 -6.37
CA PRO A 101 -16.44 -2.36 -6.70
C PRO A 101 -16.21 -0.85 -6.81
N ALA A 102 -16.80 -0.19 -7.80
CA ALA A 102 -16.54 1.22 -8.12
C ALA A 102 -16.98 2.20 -7.02
N ASP A 103 -17.92 1.79 -6.16
CA ASP A 103 -18.46 2.57 -5.05
C ASP A 103 -17.64 2.47 -3.75
N VAL A 104 -16.64 1.58 -3.69
CA VAL A 104 -15.73 1.50 -2.55
C VAL A 104 -14.81 2.71 -2.51
N ALA A 105 -14.87 3.45 -1.40
CA ALA A 105 -13.99 4.54 -1.05
C ALA A 105 -13.10 4.14 0.14
N PHE A 106 -11.81 4.46 0.05
CA PHE A 106 -10.81 3.98 1.00
C PHE A 106 -10.50 5.02 2.07
N ALA A 107 -10.57 4.61 3.34
CA ALA A 107 -10.11 5.43 4.46
C ALA A 107 -8.58 5.61 4.44
N ALA A 108 -7.85 4.57 4.00
CA ALA A 108 -6.43 4.67 3.73
C ALA A 108 -6.01 3.85 2.51
N ILE A 109 -5.00 4.35 1.78
CA ILE A 109 -4.36 3.64 0.66
C ILE A 109 -2.86 3.57 0.96
N TRP A 110 -2.28 2.39 1.13
CA TRP A 110 -0.84 2.22 1.33
C TRP A 110 -0.23 1.64 0.06
N SER A 111 0.94 2.16 -0.35
CA SER A 111 1.63 1.63 -1.53
C SER A 111 3.13 1.88 -1.51
N ASN A 112 3.88 0.89 -1.97
CA ASN A 112 5.23 1.05 -2.51
C ASN A 112 5.12 0.91 -4.04
N PRO A 113 4.71 1.98 -4.75
CA PRO A 113 4.34 1.88 -6.16
C PRO A 113 5.54 1.51 -7.03
N PRO A 114 5.34 0.82 -8.16
CA PRO A 114 6.42 0.33 -9.01
C PRO A 114 7.02 1.46 -9.86
N ILE A 115 7.79 2.38 -9.28
CA ILE A 115 8.27 3.63 -9.92
C ILE A 115 9.03 3.43 -11.26
N ARG A 116 9.56 2.23 -11.52
CA ARG A 116 10.36 1.93 -12.73
C ARG A 116 9.55 1.48 -13.95
N VAL A 117 8.23 1.29 -13.84
CA VAL A 117 7.37 0.83 -14.96
C VAL A 117 7.06 1.92 -15.99
N GLY A 118 7.62 3.12 -15.80
CA GLY A 118 7.35 4.29 -16.63
C GLY A 118 6.28 5.19 -16.03
N LYS A 119 6.35 6.47 -16.39
CA LYS A 119 5.46 7.51 -15.81
C LYS A 119 4.01 7.27 -16.15
N ASP A 120 3.69 6.92 -17.39
CA ASP A 120 2.30 6.80 -17.84
C ASP A 120 1.54 5.69 -17.11
N VAL A 121 2.20 4.55 -16.89
CA VAL A 121 1.63 3.43 -16.14
C VAL A 121 1.46 3.80 -14.66
N LEU A 122 2.47 4.41 -14.03
CA LEU A 122 2.37 4.88 -12.64
C LEU A 122 1.27 5.93 -12.47
N HIS A 123 1.24 6.93 -13.34
CA HIS A 123 0.24 8.00 -13.32
C HIS A 123 -1.15 7.47 -13.62
N GLY A 124 -1.30 6.53 -14.56
CA GLY A 124 -2.56 5.85 -14.83
C GLY A 124 -3.10 5.12 -13.61
N MET A 125 -2.25 4.36 -12.93
CA MET A 125 -2.58 3.67 -11.68
C MET A 125 -3.02 4.67 -10.60
N LEU A 126 -2.24 5.72 -10.32
CA LEU A 126 -2.58 6.70 -9.27
C LEU A 126 -3.82 7.54 -9.61
N ARG A 127 -4.03 7.86 -10.89
CA ARG A 127 -5.25 8.54 -11.36
C ARG A 127 -6.50 7.69 -11.15
N HIS A 128 -6.38 6.37 -11.20
CA HIS A 128 -7.50 5.48 -10.92
C HIS A 128 -7.78 5.36 -9.41
N TRP A 129 -6.74 5.22 -8.58
CA TRP A 129 -6.91 4.88 -7.17
C TRP A 129 -7.02 6.07 -6.22
N LEU A 130 -6.24 7.15 -6.40
CA LEU A 130 -6.23 8.27 -5.46
C LEU A 130 -7.58 9.02 -5.38
N PRO A 131 -8.35 9.20 -6.47
CA PRO A 131 -9.68 9.81 -6.38
C PRO A 131 -10.71 8.97 -5.60
N ARG A 132 -10.39 7.71 -5.27
CA ARG A 132 -11.22 6.83 -4.44
C ARG A 132 -10.90 6.95 -2.95
N LEU A 133 -10.00 7.86 -2.57
CA LEU A 133 -9.76 8.19 -1.17
C LEU A 133 -11.02 8.87 -0.58
N ALA A 134 -11.43 8.41 0.61
CA ALA A 134 -12.46 9.04 1.41
C ALA A 134 -11.96 10.38 2.00
N PRO A 135 -12.85 11.28 2.46
CA PRO A 135 -12.45 12.49 3.15
C PRO A 135 -11.52 12.19 4.33
N THR A 136 -10.48 13.00 4.49
CA THR A 136 -9.46 12.80 5.52
C THR A 136 -9.65 13.75 6.69
N SER A 137 -9.70 13.19 7.90
CA SER A 137 -9.97 13.93 9.14
C SER A 137 -9.03 13.52 10.29
N ALA A 138 -8.45 12.32 10.23
CA ALA A 138 -7.53 11.79 11.22
C ALA A 138 -6.17 11.42 10.60
N ASP A 139 -5.14 11.28 11.42
CA ASP A 139 -3.77 10.99 10.96
C ASP A 139 -3.65 9.64 10.25
N GLY A 140 -4.37 8.60 10.69
CA GLY A 140 -4.38 7.29 10.02
C GLY A 140 -4.97 7.32 8.61
N GLU A 141 -5.78 8.32 8.29
CA GLU A 141 -6.50 8.45 7.02
C GLU A 141 -5.63 9.12 5.95
N GLY A 142 -5.83 8.71 4.69
CA GLY A 142 -5.09 9.23 3.55
C GLY A 142 -4.34 8.17 2.75
N ALA A 143 -3.76 8.58 1.62
CA ALA A 143 -2.88 7.71 0.84
C ALA A 143 -1.42 7.89 1.27
N TRP A 144 -0.76 6.81 1.64
CA TRP A 144 0.62 6.74 2.10
C TRP A 144 1.48 6.03 1.07
N LEU A 145 2.30 6.81 0.36
CA LEU A 145 3.15 6.32 -0.72
C LEU A 145 4.62 6.40 -0.30
N VAL A 146 5.38 5.33 -0.46
CA VAL A 146 6.84 5.37 -0.31
C VAL A 146 7.51 5.39 -1.68
N VAL A 147 8.39 6.38 -1.89
CA VAL A 147 9.02 6.62 -3.18
C VAL A 147 10.52 6.81 -2.98
N GLN A 148 11.34 6.16 -3.80
CA GLN A 148 12.79 6.39 -3.77
C GLN A 148 13.09 7.84 -4.19
N LYS A 149 13.84 8.59 -3.39
CA LYS A 149 14.08 10.03 -3.59
C LYS A 149 14.60 10.35 -4.99
N ASN A 150 15.60 9.59 -5.43
CA ASN A 150 16.27 9.77 -6.72
C ASN A 150 15.45 9.26 -7.92
N LEU A 151 14.29 8.63 -7.68
CA LEU A 151 13.39 8.17 -8.74
C LEU A 151 12.17 9.08 -8.89
N GLY A 152 12.27 10.34 -8.44
CA GLY A 152 11.30 11.37 -8.78
C GLY A 152 10.17 11.57 -7.78
N SER A 153 10.41 11.31 -6.49
CA SER A 153 9.42 11.58 -5.42
C SER A 153 8.83 13.00 -5.47
N ASP A 154 9.66 14.03 -5.73
CA ASP A 154 9.20 15.43 -5.84
C ASP A 154 8.44 15.73 -7.13
N SER A 155 8.78 15.03 -8.21
CA SER A 155 8.04 15.15 -9.47
C SER A 155 6.69 14.45 -9.38
N LEU A 156 6.62 13.32 -8.66
CA LEU A 156 5.37 12.62 -8.40
C LEU A 156 4.42 13.44 -7.53
N ALA A 157 4.92 14.01 -6.42
CA ALA A 157 4.11 14.87 -5.55
C ALA A 157 3.50 16.05 -6.33
N ARG A 158 4.33 16.78 -7.10
CA ARG A 158 3.85 17.89 -7.94
C ARG A 158 2.84 17.45 -9.00
N TRP A 159 3.02 16.27 -9.58
CA TRP A 159 2.09 15.72 -10.55
C TRP A 159 0.74 15.40 -9.90
N ILE A 160 0.72 14.78 -8.72
CA ILE A 160 -0.52 14.50 -7.97
C ILE A 160 -1.25 15.81 -7.67
N GLU A 161 -0.55 16.82 -7.14
CA GLU A 161 -1.14 18.13 -6.83
C GLU A 161 -1.72 18.81 -8.08
N ALA A 162 -0.97 18.83 -9.18
CA ALA A 162 -1.37 19.54 -10.39
C ALA A 162 -2.46 18.84 -11.21
N GLU A 163 -2.46 17.50 -11.24
CA GLU A 163 -3.29 16.73 -12.18
C GLU A 163 -4.48 16.05 -11.51
N LEU A 164 -4.38 15.79 -10.21
CA LEU A 164 -5.46 15.18 -9.43
C LEU A 164 -6.11 16.15 -8.45
N ASP A 165 -5.56 17.36 -8.29
CA ASP A 165 -6.03 18.37 -7.33
C ASP A 165 -6.13 17.83 -5.89
N LEU A 166 -5.16 16.98 -5.52
CA LEU A 166 -5.07 16.39 -4.19
C LEU A 166 -3.84 16.93 -3.46
N PRO A 167 -3.99 17.47 -2.23
CA PRO A 167 -2.85 17.93 -1.44
C PRO A 167 -1.87 16.80 -1.14
N VAL A 168 -0.56 17.09 -1.21
CA VAL A 168 0.50 16.13 -0.89
C VAL A 168 1.46 16.69 0.14
N GLU A 169 1.54 16.00 1.28
CA GLU A 169 2.51 16.26 2.32
C GLU A 169 3.70 15.29 2.22
N ARG A 170 4.91 15.79 2.48
CA ARG A 170 6.13 14.97 2.61
C ARG A 170 6.38 14.71 4.09
N THR A 171 5.80 13.63 4.61
CA THR A 171 5.77 13.38 6.06
C THR A 171 7.11 12.92 6.63
N ASN A 172 7.85 12.07 5.91
CA ASN A 172 9.17 11.62 6.36
C ASN A 172 10.11 11.20 5.21
N SER A 173 11.36 10.92 5.56
CA SER A 173 12.42 10.52 4.66
C SER A 173 13.50 9.70 5.36
N ALA A 174 13.63 8.42 5.01
CA ALA A 174 14.62 7.53 5.59
C ALA A 174 15.26 6.65 4.51
N LYS A 175 16.56 6.35 4.67
CA LYS A 175 17.31 5.37 3.84
C LYS A 175 17.17 5.56 2.32
N GLY A 176 17.10 6.82 1.86
CA GLY A 176 16.96 7.16 0.44
C GLY A 176 15.53 7.09 -0.11
N TYR A 177 14.54 6.81 0.74
CA TYR A 177 13.11 6.88 0.43
C TYR A 177 12.46 8.10 1.06
N ARG A 178 11.34 8.51 0.50
CA ARG A 178 10.45 9.56 0.98
C ARG A 178 9.06 8.98 1.13
N VAL A 179 8.40 9.30 2.24
CA VAL A 179 6.99 8.99 2.46
C VAL A 179 6.18 10.22 2.11
N LEU A 180 5.18 10.03 1.26
CA LEU A 180 4.21 11.03 0.84
C LEU A 180 2.86 10.67 1.45
N ARG A 181 2.16 11.66 1.97
CA ARG A 181 0.77 11.56 2.39
C ARG A 181 -0.08 12.38 1.43
N VAL A 182 -1.08 11.75 0.82
CA VAL A 182 -2.10 12.42 0.00
C VAL A 182 -3.39 12.47 0.81
N THR A 183 -4.02 13.63 0.86
CA THR A 183 -5.27 13.85 1.61
C THR A 183 -6.40 14.29 0.68
N ARG A 184 -7.63 14.25 1.20
CA ARG A 184 -8.84 14.71 0.52
C ARG A 184 -9.73 15.49 1.49
#